data_AF-W2VLQ9-F1
#
_entry.id   AF-W2VLQ9-F1
#
_cell.length_a   1.000
_cell.length_b   1.000
_cell.length_c   1.000
_cell.angle_alpha   90.00
_cell.angle_beta   90.00
_cell.angle_gamma   90.00
#
_symmetry.space_group_name_H-M   'P 1'
#
loop_
_entity.id
_entity.type
_entity.pdbx_description
1 polymer ?
#
loop_
_entity_poly.entity_id
_entity_poly.type
_entity_poly.pdbx_seq_one_letter_code
_entity_poly.pdbx_strand_id
1 'polypeptide(L)'
;MGSKLKFRWILCFIIFSLALLIYGNNLLKERAKKLEDMRRTEAFEFMDDGWNKYRMMQYAGANMEYTDSKGNIKVIETEPVLLDIFDEAIDPYILGKTPSLGSFRITEGKRTSEFIQT
;
A
#
# COMPACT_ATOMS: atom_id res chain seq x y z
N MET A 1 27.49 27.34 -48.98
CA MET A 1 27.30 25.91 -48.67
C MET A 1 27.29 25.60 -47.15
N GLY A 2 26.92 26.55 -46.26
CA GLY A 2 27.05 26.38 -44.80
C GLY A 2 25.76 26.17 -44.00
N SER A 3 24.58 26.39 -44.60
CA SER A 3 23.28 26.31 -43.90
C SER A 3 22.67 24.89 -43.88
N LYS A 4 22.94 24.05 -44.91
CA LYS A 4 22.42 22.67 -44.99
C LYS A 4 23.02 21.72 -43.94
N LEU A 5 24.28 21.94 -43.53
CA LEU A 5 24.93 21.08 -42.51
C LEU A 5 24.33 21.28 -41.12
N LYS A 6 23.99 22.53 -40.75
CA LYS A 6 23.39 22.87 -39.45
C LYS A 6 21.99 22.25 -39.29
N PHE A 7 21.18 22.24 -40.35
CA PHE A 7 19.82 21.67 -40.30
C PHE A 7 19.82 20.14 -40.13
N ARG A 8 20.73 19.43 -40.82
CA ARG A 8 20.89 17.97 -40.64
C ARG A 8 21.27 17.59 -39.22
N TRP A 9 22.17 18.35 -38.59
CA TRP A 9 22.59 18.09 -37.21
C TRP A 9 21.45 18.31 -36.21
N ILE A 10 20.67 19.39 -36.38
CA ILE A 10 19.48 19.66 -35.57
C ILE A 10 18.45 18.53 -35.73
N LEU A 11 18.21 18.06 -36.95
CA LEU A 11 17.31 16.92 -37.20
C LEU A 11 17.79 15.64 -36.50
N CYS A 12 19.09 15.35 -36.54
CA CYS A 12 19.68 14.21 -35.84
C CYS A 12 19.48 14.30 -34.31
N PHE A 13 19.64 15.49 -33.72
CA PHE A 13 19.37 15.69 -32.29
C PHE A 13 17.91 15.46 -31.92
N ILE A 14 16.98 15.92 -32.78
CA ILE A 14 15.54 15.71 -32.55
C ILE A 14 15.19 14.23 -32.59
N ILE A 15 15.67 13.49 -33.59
CA ILE A 15 15.43 12.04 -33.73
C ILE A 15 16.05 11.28 -32.55
N PHE A 16 17.27 11.64 -32.15
CA PHE A 16 17.95 11.03 -31.01
C PHE A 16 17.21 11.29 -29.68
N SER A 17 16.73 12.51 -29.48
CA SER A 17 15.91 12.88 -28.31
C SER A 17 14.61 12.09 -28.27
N LEU A 18 13.92 11.93 -29.42
CA LEU A 18 12.71 11.10 -29.54
C LEU A 18 12.96 9.64 -29.17
N ALA A 19 14.07 9.06 -29.64
CA ALA A 19 14.44 7.69 -29.29
C ALA A 19 14.70 7.54 -27.78
N LEU A 20 15.38 8.51 -27.17
CA LEU A 20 15.61 8.54 -25.72
C LEU A 20 14.31 8.67 -24.92
N LEU A 21 13.36 9.49 -25.39
CA LEU A 21 12.05 9.65 -24.73
C LEU A 21 11.24 8.35 -24.77
N ILE A 22 11.20 7.65 -25.92
CA ILE A 22 10.49 6.38 -26.05
C ILE A 22 11.13 5.33 -25.13
N TYR A 23 12.47 5.24 -25.15
CA TYR A 23 13.19 4.29 -24.30
C TYR A 23 13.00 4.60 -22.80
N GLY A 24 13.14 5.86 -22.41
CA GLY A 24 12.93 6.31 -21.03
C GLY A 24 11.52 6.04 -20.53
N ASN A 25 10.51 6.29 -21.35
CA ASN A 25 9.11 6.03 -20.99
C ASN A 25 8.84 4.54 -20.72
N ASN A 26 9.40 3.64 -21.54
CA ASN A 26 9.26 2.20 -21.32
C ASN A 26 9.91 1.76 -20.00
N LEU A 27 11.12 2.25 -19.71
CA LEU A 27 11.82 1.94 -18.45
C LEU A 27 11.06 2.45 -17.22
N LEU A 28 10.48 3.65 -17.29
CA LEU A 28 9.67 4.20 -16.20
C LEU A 28 8.39 3.39 -16.00
N LYS A 29 7.76 2.94 -17.08
CA LYS A 29 6.56 2.10 -17.03
C LYS A 29 6.82 0.76 -16.35
N GLU A 30 7.94 0.09 -16.67
CA GLU A 30 8.33 -1.15 -16.00
C GLU A 30 8.58 -0.96 -14.50
N ARG A 31 9.26 0.14 -14.12
CA ARG A 31 9.50 0.46 -12.71
C ARG A 31 8.21 0.78 -11.96
N ALA A 32 7.30 1.53 -12.57
CA ALA A 32 6.00 1.84 -11.98
C ALA A 32 5.18 0.57 -11.75
N LYS A 33 5.12 -0.32 -12.74
CA LYS A 33 4.44 -1.61 -12.62
C LYS A 33 5.05 -2.47 -11.51
N LYS A 34 6.37 -2.57 -11.46
CA LYS A 34 7.05 -3.32 -10.39
C LYS A 34 6.74 -2.75 -9.00
N LEU A 35 6.67 -1.43 -8.86
CA LEU A 35 6.33 -0.77 -7.59
C LEU A 35 4.88 -1.05 -7.17
N GLU A 36 3.95 -0.99 -8.11
CA GLU A 36 2.55 -1.34 -7.89
C GLU A 36 2.39 -2.80 -7.48
N ASP A 37 3.08 -3.72 -8.17
CA ASP A 37 3.07 -5.15 -7.84
C ASP A 37 3.62 -5.40 -6.43
N MET A 38 4.73 -4.77 -6.03
CA MET A 38 5.29 -4.88 -4.68
C MET A 38 4.31 -4.38 -3.61
N ARG A 39 3.71 -3.20 -3.80
CA ARG A 39 2.72 -2.63 -2.87
C ARG A 39 1.49 -3.51 -2.73
N ARG A 40 1.05 -4.13 -3.83
CA ARG A 40 -0.08 -5.06 -3.83
C ARG A 40 0.25 -6.33 -3.06
N THR A 41 1.46 -6.86 -3.20
CA THR A 41 1.92 -8.01 -2.40
C THR A 41 1.94 -7.66 -0.92
N GLU A 42 2.51 -6.52 -0.53
CA GLU A 42 2.55 -6.09 0.86
C GLU A 42 1.16 -5.84 1.45
N ALA A 43 0.25 -5.24 0.67
CA ALA A 43 -1.14 -5.06 1.09
C ALA A 43 -1.87 -6.39 1.34
N PHE A 44 -1.58 -7.42 0.53
CA PHE A 44 -2.12 -8.75 0.72
C PHE A 44 -1.58 -9.41 1.99
N GLU A 45 -0.28 -9.34 2.23
CA GLU A 45 0.34 -9.85 3.47
C GLU A 45 -0.20 -9.15 4.72
N PHE A 46 -0.43 -7.84 4.64
CA PHE A 46 -1.06 -7.07 5.71
C PHE A 46 -2.50 -7.53 6.00
N MET A 47 -3.29 -7.77 4.96
CA MET A 47 -4.65 -8.27 5.10
C MET A 47 -4.67 -9.66 5.75
N ASP A 48 -3.78 -10.55 5.32
CA ASP A 48 -3.66 -11.90 5.89
C ASP A 48 -3.22 -11.87 7.37
N ASP A 49 -2.24 -11.03 7.72
CA ASP A 49 -1.81 -10.82 9.12
C ASP A 49 -2.96 -10.31 10.00
N GLY A 50 -3.69 -9.29 9.52
CA GLY A 50 -4.85 -8.74 10.20
C GLY A 50 -5.93 -9.79 10.43
N TRP A 51 -6.25 -10.58 9.40
CA TRP A 51 -7.25 -11.64 9.49
C TRP A 51 -6.82 -12.76 10.45
N ASN A 52 -5.55 -13.12 10.44
CA ASN A 52 -5.01 -14.14 11.33
C ASN A 52 -5.08 -13.70 12.80
N LYS A 53 -4.70 -12.45 13.09
CA LYS A 53 -4.79 -11.86 14.43
C LYS A 53 -6.24 -11.71 14.90
N TYR A 54 -7.15 -11.37 14.00
CA TYR A 54 -8.59 -11.31 14.32
C TYR A 54 -9.13 -12.67 14.75
N ARG A 55 -8.77 -13.74 14.04
CA ARG A 55 -9.14 -15.09 14.47
C ARG A 55 -8.54 -15.44 15.84
N MET A 56 -7.27 -15.11 16.08
CA MET A 56 -6.64 -15.32 17.39
C MET A 56 -7.35 -14.55 18.51
N MET A 57 -7.74 -13.30 18.26
CA MET A 57 -8.54 -12.50 19.17
C MET A 57 -9.85 -13.20 19.54
N GLN A 58 -10.62 -13.68 18.55
CA GLN A 58 -11.87 -14.40 18.76
C GLN A 58 -11.68 -15.67 19.61
N TYR A 59 -10.56 -16.40 19.43
CA TYR A 59 -10.27 -17.59 20.23
C TYR A 59 -9.79 -17.29 21.66
N ALA A 60 -8.99 -16.23 21.84
CA ALA A 60 -8.37 -15.91 23.12
C ALA A 60 -9.21 -14.98 24.00
N GLY A 61 -10.31 -14.41 23.48
CA GLY A 61 -11.05 -13.34 24.15
C GLY A 61 -10.20 -12.09 24.38
N ALA A 62 -9.20 -11.87 23.51
CA ALA A 62 -8.33 -10.71 23.55
C ALA A 62 -8.95 -9.56 22.75
N ASN A 63 -8.34 -8.38 22.78
CA ASN A 63 -8.71 -7.27 21.91
C ASN A 63 -7.68 -7.13 20.79
N MET A 64 -8.15 -6.80 19.59
CA MET A 64 -7.29 -6.45 18.47
C MET A 64 -7.32 -4.94 18.27
N GLU A 65 -6.14 -4.33 18.18
CA GLU A 65 -5.94 -2.91 17.98
C GLU A 65 -5.23 -2.68 16.65
N TYR A 66 -5.73 -1.73 15.88
CA TYR A 66 -5.10 -1.24 14.66
C TYR A 66 -4.54 0.15 14.90
N THR A 67 -3.25 0.32 14.64
CA THR A 67 -2.61 1.64 14.58
C THR A 67 -2.51 2.07 13.13
N ASP A 68 -3.17 3.17 12.78
CA ASP A 68 -3.11 3.72 11.43
C ASP A 68 -1.73 4.35 11.10
N SER A 69 -1.55 4.76 9.86
CA SER A 69 -0.32 5.43 9.40
C SER A 69 -0.07 6.81 10.06
N LYS A 70 -1.07 7.37 10.74
CA LYS A 70 -1.01 8.65 11.45
C LYS A 70 -0.81 8.47 12.97
N GLY A 71 -0.77 7.24 13.46
CA GLY A 71 -0.62 6.90 14.88
C GLY A 71 -1.93 6.85 15.68
N ASN A 72 -3.10 6.91 15.03
CA ASN A 72 -4.38 6.73 15.72
C ASN A 72 -4.67 5.25 15.92
N ILE A 73 -5.10 4.89 17.14
CA ILE A 73 -5.43 3.53 17.51
C ILE A 73 -6.95 3.33 17.42
N LYS A 74 -7.38 2.31 16.68
CA LYS A 74 -8.76 1.84 16.60
C LYS A 74 -8.85 0.43 17.18
N VAL A 75 -9.84 0.17 18.03
CA VAL A 75 -10.11 -1.19 18.53
C VAL A 75 -11.03 -1.90 17.54
N ILE A 76 -10.68 -3.13 17.20
CA ILE A 76 -11.44 -3.99 16.30
C ILE A 76 -12.20 -4.99 17.17
N GLU A 77 -13.52 -4.78 17.26
CA GLU A 77 -14.41 -5.66 18.01
C GLU A 77 -15.16 -6.64 17.08
N THR A 78 -15.34 -6.26 15.82
CA THR A 78 -16.17 -7.00 14.87
C THR A 78 -15.50 -7.08 13.50
N GLU A 79 -15.83 -8.12 12.74
CA GLU A 79 -15.36 -8.33 11.36
C GLU A 79 -15.65 -7.14 10.42
N PRO A 80 -16.84 -6.50 10.42
CA PRO A 80 -17.09 -5.33 9.58
C PRO A 80 -16.08 -4.19 9.78
N VAL A 81 -15.68 -3.93 11.04
CA VAL A 81 -14.69 -2.88 11.35
C VAL A 81 -13.33 -3.21 10.76
N LEU A 82 -12.94 -4.49 10.73
CA LEU A 82 -11.68 -4.93 10.15
C LEU A 82 -11.68 -4.79 8.62
N LEU A 83 -12.79 -5.13 7.97
CA LEU A 83 -12.95 -4.93 6.52
C LEU A 83 -12.91 -3.45 6.14
N ASP A 84 -13.58 -2.59 6.92
CA ASP A 84 -13.53 -1.14 6.70
C ASP A 84 -12.10 -0.59 6.80
N ILE A 85 -11.29 -1.12 7.74
CA ILE A 85 -9.87 -0.75 7.87
C ILE A 85 -9.05 -1.21 6.66
N PHE A 86 -9.32 -2.40 6.13
CA PHE A 86 -8.65 -2.89 4.93
C PHE A 86 -8.93 -1.97 3.75
N ASP A 87 -10.20 -1.63 3.49
CA ASP A 87 -10.57 -0.73 2.40
C ASP A 87 -9.98 0.68 2.61
N GLU A 88 -9.95 1.18 3.85
CA GLU A 88 -9.37 2.50 4.18
C GLU A 88 -7.84 2.54 4.00
N ALA A 89 -7.13 1.44 4.27
CA ALA A 89 -5.66 1.41 4.27
C ALA A 89 -5.05 0.90 2.96
N ILE A 90 -5.60 -0.18 2.39
CA ILE A 90 -5.02 -0.92 1.26
C ILE A 90 -5.12 -0.13 -0.04
N ASP A 91 -6.31 0.35 -0.38
CA ASP A 91 -6.57 1.09 -1.61
C ASP A 91 -5.64 2.30 -1.80
N PRO A 92 -5.53 3.24 -0.82
CA PRO A 92 -4.63 4.37 -0.97
C PRO A 92 -3.16 3.94 -0.96
N TYR A 93 -2.79 2.83 -0.32
CA TYR A 93 -1.40 2.35 -0.30
C TYR A 93 -0.97 1.85 -1.68
N ILE A 94 -1.78 0.99 -2.32
CA ILE A 94 -1.52 0.48 -3.66
C ILE A 94 -1.42 1.65 -4.66
N LEU A 95 -2.34 2.62 -4.56
CA LEU A 95 -2.32 3.83 -5.39
C LEU A 95 -1.15 4.79 -5.07
N GLY A 96 -0.40 4.56 -3.99
CA GLY A 96 0.71 5.40 -3.55
C GLY A 96 0.29 6.74 -2.93
N LYS A 97 -0.96 6.85 -2.48
CA LYS A 97 -1.51 8.03 -1.78
C LYS A 97 -1.14 8.04 -0.29
N THR A 98 -0.91 6.86 0.30
CA THR A 98 -0.42 6.71 1.68
C THR A 98 0.98 6.12 1.70
N PRO A 99 1.83 6.53 2.65
CA PRO A 99 3.20 6.03 2.75
C PRO A 99 3.30 4.65 3.42
N SER A 100 2.27 4.20 4.16
CA SER A 100 2.26 2.92 4.89
C SER A 100 0.84 2.45 5.21
N LEU A 101 0.70 1.14 5.50
CA LEU A 101 -0.57 0.44 5.79
C LEU A 101 -1.00 0.48 7.27
N GLY A 102 -0.14 0.96 8.18
CA GLY A 102 -0.36 0.85 9.63
C GLY A 102 0.10 -0.49 10.19
N SER A 103 -0.40 -0.88 11.38
CA SER A 103 -0.03 -2.13 12.04
C SER A 103 -1.08 -2.65 13.00
N PHE A 104 -1.18 -3.98 13.11
CA PHE A 104 -2.07 -4.65 14.06
C PHE A 104 -1.31 -5.12 15.30
N ARG A 105 -1.92 -4.89 16.46
CA ARG A 105 -1.47 -5.36 17.76
C ARG A 105 -2.60 -6.12 18.44
N ILE A 106 -2.26 -7.20 19.14
CA ILE A 106 -3.21 -7.85 20.04
C ILE A 106 -2.87 -7.36 21.45
N THR A 107 -3.88 -6.89 22.16
CA THR A 107 -3.78 -6.53 23.57
C THR A 107 -4.61 -7.52 24.38
N GLU A 108 -4.09 -7.94 25.53
CA GLU A 108 -4.83 -8.80 26.44
C GLU A 108 -6.09 -8.05 26.88
N GLY A 109 -7.27 -8.61 26.56
CA GLY A 109 -8.53 -8.01 26.92
C GLY A 109 -8.64 -7.95 28.44
N LYS A 110 -9.09 -6.81 29.00
CA LYS A 110 -9.81 -6.88 30.28
C LYS A 110 -10.94 -7.87 30.06
N ARG A 111 -11.00 -8.95 30.86
CA ARG A 111 -12.14 -9.89 30.91
C ARG A 111 -13.42 -9.12 30.63
N THR A 112 -14.06 -9.39 29.51
CA THR A 112 -15.22 -8.64 29.03
C THR A 112 -16.34 -8.67 30.08
N SER A 113 -17.23 -7.68 30.06
CA SER A 113 -18.36 -7.57 31.00
C SER A 113 -19.26 -8.83 31.01
N GLU A 114 -19.28 -9.57 29.90
CA GLU A 114 -19.96 -10.88 29.79
C GLU A 114 -19.39 -11.94 30.74
N PHE A 115 -18.12 -11.84 31.14
CA PHE A 115 -17.49 -12.73 32.12
C PHE A 115 -17.65 -12.23 33.57
N ILE A 116 -17.87 -10.92 33.76
CA ILE A 116 -18.05 -10.29 35.08
C ILE A 116 -19.48 -10.51 35.61
N GLN A 117 -20.44 -10.82 34.73
CA GLN A 117 -21.77 -11.29 35.12
C GLN A 117 -21.72 -12.78 35.50
N THR A 118 -21.10 -13.12 36.64
CA THR A 118 -21.35 -14.38 37.36
C THR A 118 -21.56 -14.12 38.84
#